data_AF-A0A498Q8N7-F1
#
_entry.id   AF-A0A498Q8N7-F1
#
_cell.length_a   1.000
_cell.length_b   1.000
_cell.length_c   1.000
_cell.angle_alpha   90.00
_cell.angle_beta   90.00
_cell.angle_gamma   90.00
#
_symmetry.space_group_name_H-M   'P 1'
#
loop_
_entity.id
_entity.type
_entity.pdbx_description
1 polymer ?
#
loop_
_entity_poly.entity_id
_entity_poly.type
_entity_poly.pdbx_seq_one_letter_code
_entity_poly.pdbx_strand_id
1 'polypeptide(L)'
;MAADTTALADAAEALRIAEQTGDELVLGFARLAHGLTQIHHGGAHRDDGLALLVEARQSAVRQRFVSLAIAVVDPEIARHKVRQGDLDGAIELARSAVDDSFASGEMIWRWPAVTAMVESLLARGTDADLKEAQSAIDRLAAVPTDPGFVLHELPLLRVRGLVALAHGDAAGHDEFMALLRARAAALGFEPLAAATTSVHS
;
A
#
# COMPACT_ATOMS: atom_id res chain seq x y z
N MET A 1 9.42 2.81 3.46
CA MET A 1 10.46 3.23 4.42
C MET A 1 10.18 2.53 5.72
N ALA A 2 11.21 2.13 6.48
CA ALA A 2 10.98 1.58 7.81
C ALA A 2 10.53 2.69 8.76
N ALA A 3 9.50 2.45 9.58
CA ALA A 3 9.17 3.38 10.65
C ALA A 3 10.27 3.30 11.72
N ASP A 4 10.69 4.46 12.27
CA ASP A 4 11.68 4.49 13.33
C ASP A 4 11.10 4.05 14.68
N THR A 5 11.98 3.81 15.66
CA THR A 5 11.57 3.34 16.99
C THR A 5 10.78 4.39 17.77
N THR A 6 10.96 5.67 17.47
CA THR A 6 10.25 6.78 18.12
C THR A 6 8.80 6.80 17.66
N ALA A 7 8.56 6.72 16.35
CA ALA A 7 7.23 6.60 15.77
C ALA A 7 6.47 5.39 16.32
N LEU A 8 7.17 4.27 16.56
CA LEU A 8 6.58 3.07 17.19
C LEU A 8 6.15 3.34 18.63
N ALA A 9 7.01 3.98 19.43
CA ALA A 9 6.69 4.33 20.82
C ALA A 9 5.53 5.33 20.92
N ASP A 10 5.54 6.37 20.08
CA ASP A 10 4.50 7.40 20.06
C ASP A 10 3.14 6.83 19.64
N ALA A 11 3.11 5.97 18.62
CA ALA A 11 1.88 5.33 18.17
C ALA A 11 1.34 4.33 19.21
N ALA A 12 2.22 3.63 19.93
CA ALA A 12 1.82 2.75 21.02
C ALA A 12 1.22 3.53 22.19
N GLU A 13 1.81 4.68 22.56
CA GLU A 13 1.29 5.54 23.61
C GLU A 13 -0.07 6.15 23.23
N ALA A 14 -0.22 6.60 21.98
CA ALA A 14 -1.50 7.10 21.47
C ALA A 14 -2.60 6.03 21.54
N LEU A 15 -2.29 4.77 21.23
CA LEU A 15 -3.22 3.65 21.37
C LEU A 15 -3.62 3.43 22.84
N ARG A 16 -2.63 3.42 23.75
CA ARG A 16 -2.89 3.27 25.19
C ARG A 16 -3.80 4.37 25.74
N ILE A 17 -3.62 5.60 25.28
CA ILE A 17 -4.50 6.72 25.66
C ILE A 17 -5.91 6.53 25.10
N ALA A 18 -6.03 6.13 23.83
CA ALA A 18 -7.32 5.91 23.18
C ALA A 18 -8.14 4.77 23.82
N GLU A 19 -7.47 3.72 24.30
CA GLU A 19 -8.12 2.63 25.05
C GLU A 19 -8.79 3.12 26.34
N GLN A 20 -8.27 4.21 26.93
CA GLN A 20 -8.76 4.76 28.19
C GLN A 20 -9.91 5.76 28.02
N THR A 21 -10.10 6.32 26.82
CA THR A 21 -11.12 7.35 26.57
C THR A 21 -12.50 6.78 26.26
N GLY A 22 -12.59 5.50 25.87
CA GLY A 22 -13.86 4.85 25.47
C GLY A 22 -14.47 5.40 24.17
N ASP A 23 -13.73 6.24 23.44
CA ASP A 23 -14.13 6.79 22.15
C ASP A 23 -13.67 5.83 21.04
N GLU A 24 -14.63 5.12 20.44
CA GLU A 24 -14.38 4.11 19.41
C GLU A 24 -13.77 4.70 18.12
N LEU A 25 -14.02 5.97 17.81
CA LEU A 25 -13.42 6.62 16.65
C LEU A 25 -11.94 6.90 16.92
N VAL A 26 -11.62 7.46 18.10
CA VAL A 26 -10.23 7.70 18.52
C VAL A 26 -9.47 6.38 18.61
N LEU A 27 -10.10 5.33 19.15
CA LEU A 27 -9.52 4.00 19.23
C LEU A 27 -9.27 3.38 17.85
N GLY A 28 -10.20 3.56 16.90
CA GLY A 28 -10.03 3.11 15.51
C GLY A 28 -8.83 3.75 14.81
N PHE A 29 -8.66 5.07 14.96
CA PHE A 29 -7.52 5.79 14.38
C PHE A 29 -6.19 5.42 15.06
N ALA A 30 -6.19 5.23 16.37
CA ALA A 30 -4.98 4.84 17.08
C ALA A 30 -4.53 3.41 16.69
N ARG A 31 -5.47 2.48 16.52
CA ARG A 31 -5.19 1.14 15.98
C ARG A 31 -4.64 1.20 14.56
N LEU A 32 -5.22 2.03 13.69
CA LEU A 32 -4.73 2.24 12.32
C LEU A 32 -3.29 2.76 12.31
N ALA A 33 -3.02 3.83 13.07
CA ALA A 33 -1.70 4.44 13.15
C ALA A 33 -0.65 3.48 13.70
N HIS A 34 -0.94 2.80 14.81
CA HIS A 34 0.00 1.85 15.42
C HIS A 34 0.22 0.62 14.52
N GLY A 35 -0.84 0.05 13.94
CA GLY A 35 -0.75 -1.10 13.05
C GLY A 35 0.12 -0.84 11.81
N LEU A 36 -0.08 0.30 11.14
CA LEU A 36 0.75 0.72 10.00
C LEU A 36 2.20 0.91 10.41
N THR A 37 2.45 1.58 11.53
CA THR A 37 3.80 1.80 12.05
C THR A 37 4.52 0.47 12.32
N GLN A 38 3.84 -0.51 12.92
CA GLN A 38 4.39 -1.85 13.14
C GLN A 38 4.69 -2.60 11.82
N ILE A 39 3.77 -2.57 10.86
CA ILE A 39 3.94 -3.21 9.55
C ILE A 39 5.17 -2.65 8.80
N HIS A 40 5.32 -1.33 8.84
CA HIS A 40 6.41 -0.63 8.17
C HIS A 40 7.73 -0.71 8.94
N HIS A 41 7.72 -0.77 10.27
CA HIS A 41 8.92 -1.10 11.06
C HIS A 41 9.45 -2.49 10.69
N GLY A 42 8.55 -3.47 10.50
CA GLY A 42 8.88 -4.81 10.03
C GLY A 42 9.35 -5.75 11.14
N GLY A 43 9.96 -6.87 10.73
CA GLY A 43 10.36 -7.94 11.66
C GLY A 43 9.15 -8.62 12.31
N ALA A 44 9.31 -9.03 13.58
CA ALA A 44 8.29 -9.74 14.35
C ALA A 44 7.02 -8.91 14.60
N HIS A 45 7.11 -7.58 14.53
CA HIS A 45 5.99 -6.68 14.80
C HIS A 45 4.93 -6.64 13.70
N ARG A 46 5.22 -7.21 12.52
CA ARG A 46 4.30 -7.11 11.38
C ARG A 46 2.97 -7.83 11.60
N ASP A 47 2.99 -8.95 12.31
CA ASP A 47 1.78 -9.75 12.56
C ASP A 47 0.90 -9.08 13.63
N ASP A 48 1.52 -8.52 14.67
CA ASP A 48 0.85 -7.67 15.66
C ASP A 48 0.18 -6.46 14.97
N GLY A 49 0.91 -5.83 14.05
CA GLY A 49 0.41 -4.68 13.31
C GLY A 49 -0.79 -5.03 12.45
N LEU A 50 -0.77 -6.21 11.82
CA LEU A 50 -1.89 -6.71 11.05
C LEU A 50 -3.12 -6.99 11.92
N ALA A 51 -2.92 -7.57 13.12
CA ALA A 51 -4.02 -7.80 14.05
C ALA A 51 -4.73 -6.49 14.43
N LEU A 52 -3.96 -5.43 14.70
CA LEU A 52 -4.50 -4.08 14.94
C LEU A 52 -5.29 -3.55 13.73
N LEU A 53 -4.80 -3.76 12.51
CA LEU A 53 -5.52 -3.36 11.30
C LEU A 53 -6.83 -4.12 11.09
N VAL A 54 -6.87 -5.42 11.40
CA VAL A 54 -8.09 -6.24 11.33
C VAL A 54 -9.13 -5.75 12.33
N GLU A 55 -8.73 -5.41 13.55
CA GLU A 55 -9.62 -4.82 14.55
C GLU A 55 -10.16 -3.46 14.08
N ALA A 56 -9.29 -2.59 13.55
CA ALA A 56 -9.69 -1.30 13.01
C ALA A 56 -10.71 -1.45 11.87
N ARG A 57 -10.49 -2.41 10.97
CA ARG A 57 -11.41 -2.74 9.87
C ARG A 57 -12.78 -3.21 10.37
N GLN A 58 -12.82 -4.09 11.37
CA GLN A 58 -14.07 -4.58 11.96
C GLN A 58 -14.87 -3.46 12.65
N SER A 59 -14.19 -2.53 13.32
CA SER A 59 -14.85 -1.35 13.90
C SER A 59 -15.37 -0.38 12.83
N ALA A 60 -14.62 -0.17 11.75
CA ALA A 60 -15.06 0.67 10.62
C ALA A 60 -16.34 0.14 9.95
N VAL A 61 -16.42 -1.17 9.71
CA VAL A 61 -17.61 -1.83 9.12
C VAL A 61 -18.84 -1.70 10.03
N ARG A 62 -18.66 -1.83 11.36
CA ARG A 62 -19.77 -1.75 12.33
C ARG A 62 -20.32 -0.34 12.51
N GLN A 63 -19.50 0.70 12.37
CA GLN A 63 -19.91 2.06 12.73
C GLN A 63 -20.14 3.01 11.55
N ARG A 64 -19.94 2.60 10.29
CA ARG A 64 -20.07 3.43 9.06
C ARG A 64 -19.15 4.68 8.99
N PHE A 65 -18.25 4.89 9.95
CA PHE A 65 -17.55 6.16 10.11
C PHE A 65 -16.11 6.22 9.59
N VAL A 66 -15.51 5.11 9.15
CA VAL A 66 -14.10 5.15 8.67
C VAL A 66 -13.92 4.35 7.38
N SER A 67 -14.60 4.74 6.30
CA SER A 67 -14.32 4.26 4.94
C SER A 67 -12.83 4.41 4.57
N LEU A 68 -12.20 5.46 5.11
CA LEU A 68 -10.77 5.73 5.07
C LEU A 68 -9.91 4.55 5.58
N ALA A 69 -10.33 3.89 6.66
CA ALA A 69 -9.55 2.81 7.27
C ALA A 69 -9.54 1.60 6.34
N ILE A 70 -10.67 1.28 5.68
CA ILE A 70 -10.74 0.16 4.74
C ILE A 70 -9.81 0.39 3.55
N ALA A 71 -9.83 1.60 2.99
CA ALA A 71 -8.99 1.96 1.84
C ALA A 71 -7.48 1.89 2.13
N VAL A 72 -7.10 2.02 3.41
CA VAL A 72 -5.71 1.91 3.88
C VAL A 72 -5.35 0.49 4.32
N VAL A 73 -6.28 -0.20 4.98
CA VAL A 73 -6.06 -1.52 5.58
C VAL A 73 -6.06 -2.64 4.55
N ASP A 74 -7.02 -2.66 3.63
CA ASP A 74 -7.20 -3.77 2.70
C ASP A 74 -5.96 -4.01 1.81
N PRO A 75 -5.25 -2.98 1.31
CA PRO A 75 -3.97 -3.15 0.64
C PRO A 75 -2.90 -3.83 1.51
N GLU A 76 -2.80 -3.50 2.79
CA GLU A 76 -1.82 -4.13 3.70
C GLU A 76 -2.18 -5.58 4.03
N ILE A 77 -3.48 -5.89 4.19
CA ILE A 77 -3.96 -7.25 4.35
C ILE A 77 -3.65 -8.08 3.09
N ALA A 78 -3.87 -7.53 1.90
CA ALA A 78 -3.56 -8.21 0.64
C ALA A 78 -2.06 -8.53 0.55
N ARG A 79 -1.17 -7.57 0.85
CA ARG A 79 0.28 -7.83 0.90
C ARG A 79 0.66 -8.88 1.94
N HIS A 80 -0.04 -8.94 3.07
CA HIS A 80 0.20 -10.00 4.05
C HIS A 80 -0.23 -11.36 3.52
N LYS A 81 -1.39 -11.46 2.86
CA LYS A 81 -1.83 -12.71 2.21
C LYS A 81 -0.83 -13.23 1.18
N VAL A 82 -0.23 -12.34 0.37
CA VAL A 82 0.88 -12.71 -0.53
C VAL A 82 2.03 -13.35 0.22
N ARG A 83 2.46 -12.78 1.34
CA ARG A 83 3.55 -13.33 2.18
C ARG A 83 3.22 -14.69 2.77
N GLN A 84 1.94 -14.96 3.05
CA GLN A 84 1.47 -16.25 3.55
C GLN A 84 1.21 -17.27 2.43
N GLY A 85 1.42 -16.90 1.16
CA GLY A 85 1.16 -17.75 0.00
C GLY A 85 -0.31 -17.82 -0.43
N ASP A 86 -1.22 -17.07 0.22
CA ASP A 86 -2.63 -16.93 -0.19
C ASP A 86 -2.75 -15.90 -1.32
N LEU A 87 -2.25 -16.27 -2.52
CA LEU A 87 -2.22 -15.37 -3.67
C LEU A 87 -3.63 -15.06 -4.20
N ASP A 88 -4.51 -16.06 -4.26
CA ASP A 88 -5.87 -15.87 -4.76
C ASP A 88 -6.67 -14.95 -3.83
N GLY A 89 -6.62 -15.17 -2.52
CA GLY A 89 -7.26 -14.29 -1.54
C GLY A 89 -6.66 -12.88 -1.53
N ALA A 90 -5.36 -12.73 -1.78
CA ALA A 90 -4.73 -11.41 -1.92
C ALA A 90 -5.27 -10.65 -3.14
N ILE A 91 -5.36 -11.32 -4.29
CA ILE A 91 -5.84 -10.75 -5.55
C ILE A 91 -7.31 -10.37 -5.44
N GLU A 92 -8.15 -11.25 -4.87
CA GLU A 92 -9.58 -10.96 -4.66
C GLU A 92 -9.79 -9.72 -3.78
N LEU A 93 -9.07 -9.64 -2.65
CA LEU A 93 -9.17 -8.50 -1.74
C LEU A 93 -8.68 -7.20 -2.39
N ALA A 94 -7.52 -7.25 -3.06
CA ALA A 94 -6.96 -6.07 -3.71
C ALA A 94 -7.83 -5.58 -4.87
N ARG A 95 -8.46 -6.49 -5.63
CA ARG A 95 -9.41 -6.14 -6.70
C ARG A 95 -10.63 -5.41 -6.14
N SER A 96 -11.21 -5.91 -5.04
CA SER A 96 -12.32 -5.22 -4.35
C SER A 96 -11.90 -3.82 -3.89
N ALA A 97 -10.72 -3.68 -3.28
CA ALA A 97 -10.22 -2.39 -2.81
C ALA A 97 -9.99 -1.40 -3.97
N VAL A 98 -9.50 -1.89 -5.12
CA VAL A 98 -9.39 -1.07 -6.34
C VAL A 98 -10.77 -0.61 -6.78
N ASP A 99 -11.73 -1.51 -6.96
CA ASP A 99 -13.06 -1.15 -7.44
C ASP A 99 -13.78 -0.17 -6.50
N ASP A 100 -13.69 -0.38 -5.19
CA ASP A 100 -14.25 0.52 -4.17
C ASP A 100 -13.61 1.91 -4.24
N SER A 101 -12.28 2.01 -4.43
CA SER A 101 -11.56 3.29 -4.56
C SER A 101 -11.92 4.07 -5.83
N PHE A 102 -12.36 3.39 -6.88
CA PHE A 102 -12.88 4.04 -8.08
C PHE A 102 -14.34 4.44 -7.93
N ALA A 103 -15.15 3.62 -7.24
CA ALA A 103 -16.57 3.89 -7.00
C ALA A 103 -16.80 5.05 -6.02
N SER A 104 -15.93 5.22 -5.02
CA SER A 104 -16.05 6.28 -4.00
C SER A 104 -15.72 7.69 -4.50
N GLY A 105 -15.02 7.79 -5.64
CA GLY A 105 -14.48 9.06 -6.15
C GLY A 105 -13.25 9.56 -5.39
N GLU A 106 -12.81 8.89 -4.33
CA GLU A 106 -11.61 9.27 -3.57
C GLU A 106 -10.33 8.98 -4.39
N MET A 107 -9.43 9.96 -4.45
CA MET A 107 -8.19 9.86 -5.24
C MET A 107 -6.97 9.47 -4.40
N ILE A 108 -6.93 9.86 -3.12
CA ILE A 108 -5.75 9.70 -2.26
C ILE A 108 -5.44 8.21 -2.01
N TRP A 109 -6.46 7.36 -1.93
CA TRP A 109 -6.32 5.94 -1.56
C TRP A 109 -6.39 4.97 -2.73
N ARG A 110 -6.38 5.49 -3.96
CA ARG A 110 -6.43 4.64 -5.15
C ARG A 110 -5.09 3.98 -5.44
N TRP A 111 -3.99 4.70 -5.22
CA TRP A 111 -2.65 4.19 -5.51
C TRP A 111 -2.22 3.01 -4.63
N PRO A 112 -2.49 2.95 -3.30
CA PRO A 112 -2.09 1.80 -2.49
C PRO A 112 -2.83 0.53 -2.91
N ALA A 113 -4.12 0.64 -3.23
CA ALA A 113 -4.94 -0.47 -3.70
C ALA A 113 -4.42 -1.03 -5.04
N VAL A 114 -4.19 -0.16 -6.03
CA VAL A 114 -3.62 -0.57 -7.33
C VAL A 114 -2.23 -1.17 -7.15
N THR A 115 -1.38 -0.56 -6.31
CA THR A 115 -0.04 -1.09 -6.03
C THR A 115 -0.12 -2.51 -5.43
N ALA A 116 -0.96 -2.72 -4.42
CA ALA A 116 -1.12 -4.05 -3.81
C ALA A 116 -1.70 -5.08 -4.79
N MET A 117 -2.63 -4.67 -5.66
CA MET A 117 -3.19 -5.53 -6.71
C MET A 117 -2.12 -5.95 -7.71
N VAL A 118 -1.32 -5.01 -8.23
CA VAL A 118 -0.21 -5.31 -9.14
C VAL A 118 0.81 -6.21 -8.46
N GLU A 119 1.23 -5.92 -7.24
CA GLU A 119 2.18 -6.76 -6.48
C GLU A 119 1.66 -8.20 -6.31
N SER A 120 0.36 -8.36 -6.03
CA SER A 120 -0.28 -9.68 -5.87
C SER A 120 -0.37 -10.45 -7.18
N LEU A 121 -0.73 -9.77 -8.28
CA LEU A 121 -0.78 -10.34 -9.62
C LEU A 121 0.61 -10.77 -10.10
N LEU A 122 1.63 -9.93 -9.88
CA LEU A 122 3.01 -10.26 -10.22
C LEU A 122 3.56 -11.43 -9.40
N ALA A 123 3.15 -11.58 -8.14
CA ALA A 123 3.54 -12.73 -7.32
C ALA A 123 2.96 -14.06 -7.86
N ARG A 124 1.76 -14.04 -8.46
CA ARG A 124 1.16 -15.22 -9.11
C ARG A 124 1.70 -15.46 -10.52
N GLY A 125 1.92 -14.38 -11.29
CA GLY A 125 2.77 -14.37 -12.47
C GLY A 125 2.22 -15.04 -13.73
N THR A 126 0.91 -15.24 -13.86
CA THR A 126 0.34 -15.77 -15.12
C THR A 126 0.27 -14.69 -16.21
N ASP A 127 0.21 -15.07 -17.48
CA ASP A 127 -0.01 -14.12 -18.58
C ASP A 127 -1.30 -13.29 -18.43
N ALA A 128 -2.32 -13.89 -17.82
CA ALA A 128 -3.57 -13.20 -17.50
C ALA A 128 -3.34 -12.15 -16.40
N ASP A 129 -2.54 -12.48 -15.39
CA ASP A 129 -2.17 -11.57 -14.31
C ASP A 129 -1.39 -10.36 -14.82
N LEU A 130 -0.44 -10.57 -15.73
CA LEU A 130 0.33 -9.48 -16.34
C LEU A 130 -0.57 -8.52 -17.12
N LYS A 131 -1.53 -9.06 -17.89
CA LYS A 131 -2.51 -8.24 -18.62
C LYS A 131 -3.44 -7.47 -17.67
N GLU A 132 -3.89 -8.12 -16.60
CA GLU A 132 -4.73 -7.49 -15.58
C GLU A 132 -3.96 -6.37 -14.85
N ALA A 133 -2.70 -6.61 -14.48
CA ALA A 133 -1.84 -5.63 -13.84
C ALA A 133 -1.64 -4.40 -14.73
N GLN A 134 -1.37 -4.61 -16.03
CA GLN A 134 -1.26 -3.51 -16.99
C GLN A 134 -2.58 -2.72 -17.11
N SER A 135 -3.72 -3.41 -17.16
CA SER A 135 -5.03 -2.75 -17.22
C SER A 135 -5.32 -1.88 -15.99
N ALA A 136 -4.96 -2.36 -14.78
CA ALA A 136 -5.10 -1.59 -13.56
C ALA A 136 -4.21 -0.33 -13.56
N ILE A 137 -2.97 -0.45 -14.06
CA ILE A 137 -2.03 0.67 -14.22
C ILE A 137 -2.57 1.69 -15.21
N ASP A 138 -3.09 1.24 -16.36
CA ASP A 138 -3.63 2.13 -17.38
C ASP A 138 -4.87 2.88 -16.87
N ARG A 139 -5.75 2.18 -16.15
CA ARG A 139 -6.93 2.78 -15.49
C ARG A 139 -6.52 3.84 -14.47
N LEU A 140 -5.47 3.58 -13.67
CA LEU A 140 -4.92 4.55 -12.73
C LEU A 140 -4.33 5.75 -13.48
N ALA A 141 -3.48 5.52 -14.47
CA ALA A 141 -2.83 6.58 -15.25
C ALA A 141 -3.81 7.49 -16.02
N ALA A 142 -4.99 6.99 -16.38
CA ALA A 142 -6.04 7.77 -17.03
C ALA A 142 -6.77 8.75 -16.09
N VAL A 143 -6.57 8.66 -14.78
CA VAL A 143 -7.17 9.58 -13.81
C VAL A 143 -6.55 10.97 -13.96
N PRO A 144 -7.34 12.03 -14.24
CA PRO A 144 -6.82 13.39 -14.30
C PRO A 144 -6.27 13.81 -12.94
N THR A 145 -5.00 14.18 -12.90
CA THR A 145 -4.34 14.72 -11.71
C THR A 145 -3.67 16.04 -12.05
N ASP A 146 -3.59 16.95 -11.08
CA ASP A 146 -2.78 18.14 -11.24
C ASP A 146 -1.31 17.75 -11.52
N PRO A 147 -0.59 18.51 -12.36
CA PRO A 147 0.83 18.27 -12.60
C PRO A 147 1.61 18.21 -11.28
N GLY A 148 2.39 17.14 -11.09
CA GLY A 148 3.18 16.94 -9.87
C GLY A 148 2.40 16.36 -8.69
N PHE A 149 1.23 15.77 -8.91
CA PHE A 149 0.54 15.01 -7.85
C PHE A 149 1.31 13.72 -7.52
N VAL A 150 2.25 13.85 -6.57
CA VAL A 150 3.29 12.85 -6.24
C VAL A 150 2.74 11.51 -5.77
N LEU A 151 1.58 11.52 -5.11
CA LEU A 151 0.91 10.32 -4.61
C LEU A 151 0.41 9.41 -5.76
N HIS A 152 0.40 9.92 -6.98
CA HIS A 152 0.04 9.17 -8.18
C HIS A 152 1.24 8.89 -9.07
N GLU A 153 2.11 9.90 -9.27
CA GLU A 153 3.28 9.81 -10.15
C GLU A 153 4.30 8.76 -9.68
N LEU A 154 4.72 8.80 -8.39
CA LEU A 154 5.78 7.92 -7.89
C LEU A 154 5.33 6.45 -7.85
N PRO A 155 4.13 6.10 -7.35
CA PRO A 155 3.66 4.72 -7.41
C PRO A 155 3.52 4.20 -8.83
N LEU A 156 3.04 5.01 -9.78
CA LEU A 156 2.92 4.60 -11.19
C LEU A 156 4.26 4.23 -11.82
N LEU A 157 5.30 5.03 -11.59
CA LEU A 157 6.66 4.72 -12.07
C LEU A 157 7.15 3.38 -11.50
N ARG A 158 6.92 3.14 -10.20
CA ARG A 158 7.31 1.90 -9.55
C ARG A 158 6.60 0.68 -10.17
N VAL A 159 5.28 0.69 -10.23
CA VAL A 159 4.52 -0.49 -10.71
C VAL A 159 4.75 -0.77 -12.19
N ARG A 160 4.99 0.26 -13.02
CA ARG A 160 5.40 0.09 -14.43
C ARG A 160 6.76 -0.59 -14.55
N GLY A 161 7.72 -0.21 -13.71
CA GLY A 161 9.02 -0.89 -13.64
C GLY A 161 8.87 -2.37 -13.27
N LEU A 162 8.07 -2.68 -12.25
CA LEU A 162 7.83 -4.07 -11.82
C LEU A 162 7.18 -4.92 -12.92
N VAL A 163 6.20 -4.36 -13.64
CA VAL A 163 5.55 -5.05 -14.76
C VAL A 163 6.53 -5.23 -15.93
N ALA A 164 7.37 -4.24 -16.25
CA ALA A 164 8.40 -4.38 -17.28
C ALA A 164 9.37 -5.53 -16.96
N LEU A 165 9.83 -5.61 -15.71
CA LEU A 165 10.69 -6.70 -15.26
C LEU A 165 10.00 -8.07 -15.40
N ALA A 166 8.72 -8.16 -15.03
CA ALA A 166 7.95 -9.40 -15.16
C ALA A 166 7.73 -9.85 -16.62
N HIS A 167 7.77 -8.91 -17.58
CA HIS A 167 7.78 -9.20 -19.01
C HIS A 167 9.18 -9.51 -19.57
N GLY A 168 10.22 -9.51 -18.74
CA GLY A 168 11.61 -9.68 -19.17
C GLY A 168 12.24 -8.42 -19.79
N ASP A 169 11.58 -7.26 -19.70
CA ASP A 169 12.10 -5.98 -20.16
C ASP A 169 12.92 -5.31 -19.04
N ALA A 170 14.15 -5.79 -18.87
CA ALA A 170 15.09 -5.24 -17.89
C ALA A 170 15.45 -3.76 -18.18
N ALA A 171 15.55 -3.38 -19.45
CA ALA A 171 15.88 -2.02 -19.85
C ALA A 171 14.75 -1.04 -19.47
N GLY A 172 13.50 -1.39 -19.77
CA GLY A 172 12.34 -0.61 -19.37
C GLY A 172 12.17 -0.55 -17.85
N HIS A 173 12.42 -1.66 -17.14
CA HIS A 173 12.47 -1.64 -15.66
C HIS A 173 13.48 -0.59 -15.15
N ASP A 174 14.71 -0.62 -15.66
CA ASP A 174 15.77 0.28 -15.20
C ASP A 174 15.47 1.74 -15.52
N GLU A 175 14.86 2.02 -16.67
CA GLU A 175 14.40 3.36 -17.05
C GLU A 175 13.33 3.88 -16.07
N PHE A 176 12.30 3.09 -15.78
CA PHE A 176 11.26 3.48 -14.83
C PHE A 176 11.82 3.72 -13.43
N MET A 177 12.74 2.87 -12.98
CA MET A 177 13.38 3.03 -11.66
C MET A 177 14.34 4.23 -11.61
N ALA A 178 14.99 4.59 -12.72
CA ALA A 178 15.78 5.81 -12.83
C ALA A 178 14.89 7.06 -12.76
N LEU A 179 13.77 7.08 -13.48
CA LEU A 179 12.78 8.16 -13.43
C LEU A 179 12.20 8.32 -12.03
N LEU A 180 11.83 7.22 -11.37
CA LEU A 180 11.34 7.21 -10.00
C LEU A 180 12.35 7.88 -9.04
N ARG A 181 13.62 7.47 -9.10
CA ARG A 181 14.68 8.02 -8.24
C ARG A 181 14.91 9.50 -8.51
N ALA A 182 14.95 9.90 -9.78
CA ALA A 182 15.12 11.30 -10.16
C ALA A 182 13.96 12.18 -9.64
N ARG A 183 12.72 11.70 -9.77
CA ARG A 183 11.53 12.41 -9.24
C ARG A 183 11.53 12.47 -7.72
N ALA A 184 11.83 11.36 -7.05
CA ALA A 184 11.95 11.33 -5.60
C ALA A 184 13.02 12.32 -5.09
N ALA A 185 14.18 12.40 -5.75
CA ALA A 185 15.24 13.34 -5.39
C ALA A 185 14.80 14.80 -5.58
N ALA A 186 14.14 15.12 -6.70
CA ALA A 186 13.62 16.47 -6.97
C ALA A 186 12.58 16.94 -5.94
N LEU A 187 11.91 16.00 -5.28
CA LEU A 187 10.85 16.24 -4.29
C LEU A 187 11.35 16.18 -2.83
N GLY A 188 12.64 15.89 -2.60
CA GLY A 188 13.18 15.72 -1.24
C GLY A 188 12.71 14.43 -0.54
N PHE A 189 12.46 13.35 -1.31
CA PHE A 189 12.23 12.02 -0.76
C PHE A 189 13.52 11.19 -0.82
N GLU A 190 14.54 11.58 -0.04
CA GLU A 190 15.88 10.99 -0.10
C GLU A 190 15.90 9.46 0.09
N PRO A 191 15.10 8.86 0.99
CA PRO A 191 15.09 7.40 1.14
C PRO A 191 14.59 6.68 -0.11
N LEU A 192 13.64 7.26 -0.84
CA LEU A 192 13.13 6.69 -2.09
C LEU A 192 14.12 6.92 -3.25
N ALA A 193 14.83 8.04 -3.24
CA ALA A 193 15.90 8.31 -4.20
C ALA A 193 17.13 7.41 -4.01
N ALA A 194 17.44 7.03 -2.77
CA ALA A 194 18.62 6.22 -2.42
C ALA A 194 18.39 4.70 -2.51
N ALA A 195 17.14 4.23 -2.58
CA ALA A 195 16.82 2.82 -2.62
C ALA A 195 17.46 2.14 -3.85
N THR A 196 18.40 1.23 -3.60
CA THR A 196 18.94 0.29 -4.61
C THR A 196 18.05 -0.94 -4.61
N THR A 197 17.65 -1.44 -5.78
CA THR A 197 16.78 -2.61 -5.92
C THR A 197 17.54 -3.86 -5.45
N SER A 198 17.59 -4.11 -4.13
CA SER A 198 17.98 -5.41 -3.60
C SER A 198 16.85 -6.38 -3.88
N VAL A 199 16.95 -7.09 -5.00
CA VAL A 199 16.22 -8.33 -5.27
C VAL A 199 16.51 -9.26 -4.09
N HIS A 200 15.54 -9.40 -3.18
CA HIS A 200 15.65 -10.40 -2.12
C HIS A 200 15.35 -11.76 -2.72
N SER A 201 16.33 -12.65 -2.52
CA SER A 201 16.30 -14.09 -2.76
C SER A 201 15.41 -14.79 -1.74
#